data_AF-A0A261C5A9-F1
#
_entry.id   AF-A0A261C5A9-F1
#
_cell.length_a   1.000
_cell.length_b   1.000
_cell.length_c   1.000
_cell.angle_alpha   90.00
_cell.angle_beta   90.00
_cell.angle_gamma   90.00
#
_symmetry.space_group_name_H-M   'P 1'
#
loop_
_entity.id
_entity.type
_entity.pdbx_description
1 polymer ?
#
loop_
_entity_poly.entity_id
_entity_poly.type
_entity_poly.pdbx_seq_one_letter_code
_entity_poly.pdbx_strand_id
1 'polypeptide(L)'
;MLKFLSILLVLLAIATCSFLTEDDICKAEEKRWADCFDKWGKNNAMNCIGDIKCKGTKKMTKFQFDTMLFNMEQLSGGLMDCVEKAGLLSEFQQCMTPEARARYPVGVAYNEKVVECIGDLLERTECSDEDKKIMMSTAFSNRDYLEMIAGIDANNFDKEFDATNKG
;
A
#
# COMPACT_ATOMS: atom_id res chain seq x y z
N MET A 1 13.74 16.19 47.07
CA MET A 1 14.10 14.92 46.41
C MET A 1 13.30 14.63 45.13
N LEU A 2 12.01 15.01 45.04
CA LEU A 2 11.19 14.77 43.84
C LEU A 2 11.69 15.46 42.55
N LYS A 3 12.22 16.69 42.65
CA LYS A 3 12.73 17.46 41.48
C LYS A 3 13.97 16.85 40.81
N PHE A 4 14.80 16.13 41.57
CA PHE A 4 15.98 15.44 41.03
C PHE A 4 15.60 14.17 40.28
N LEU A 5 14.55 13.46 40.72
CA LEU A 5 14.00 12.29 40.02
C LEU A 5 13.43 12.65 38.66
N SER A 6 12.73 13.79 38.54
CA SER A 6 12.18 14.28 37.27
C SER A 6 13.29 14.62 36.26
N ILE A 7 14.38 15.24 36.73
CA ILE A 7 15.53 15.57 35.87
C ILE A 7 16.27 14.30 35.46
N LEU A 8 16.43 13.33 36.37
CA LEU A 8 17.06 12.05 36.06
C LEU A 8 16.26 11.25 35.03
N LEU A 9 14.92 11.24 35.12
CA LEU A 9 14.02 10.60 34.15
C LEU A 9 14.10 11.26 32.77
N VAL A 10 14.15 12.59 32.70
CA VAL A 10 14.30 13.32 31.43
C VAL A 10 15.68 13.05 30.83
N LEU A 11 16.75 13.03 31.64
CA LEU A 11 18.10 12.70 31.17
C LEU A 11 18.22 11.23 30.74
N LEU A 12 17.55 10.30 31.42
CA LEU A 12 17.45 8.89 31.02
C LEU A 12 16.68 8.74 29.71
N ALA A 13 15.58 9.47 29.52
CA ALA A 13 14.82 9.48 28.28
C ALA A 13 15.64 10.05 27.10
N ILE A 14 16.39 11.14 27.34
CA ILE A 14 17.30 11.75 26.36
C ILE A 14 18.46 10.79 26.04
N ALA A 15 19.04 10.13 27.06
CA ALA A 15 20.10 9.15 26.87
C ALA A 15 19.62 7.92 26.09
N THR A 16 18.41 7.41 26.34
CA THR A 16 17.83 6.30 25.57
C THR A 16 17.45 6.69 24.13
N CYS A 17 17.13 7.96 23.89
CA CYS A 17 16.92 8.47 22.52
C CYS A 17 18.23 8.73 21.76
N SER A 18 19.37 8.77 22.46
CA SER A 18 20.68 9.12 21.86
C SER A 18 21.47 7.93 21.29
N PHE A 19 20.99 6.69 21.45
CA PHE A 19 21.75 5.48 21.11
C PHE A 19 21.07 4.51 20.15
N LEU A 20 19.85 4.78 19.68
CA LEU A 20 19.25 3.93 18.66
C LEU A 20 19.83 4.33 17.30
N THR A 21 20.70 3.48 16.77
CA THR A 21 21.14 3.59 15.39
C THR A 21 19.99 3.23 14.45
N GLU A 22 20.05 3.67 13.19
CA GLU A 22 19.09 3.25 12.17
C GLU A 22 18.97 1.72 12.11
N ASP A 23 20.09 1.00 12.23
CA ASP A 23 20.13 -0.46 12.30
C ASP A 23 19.34 -1.04 13.49
N ASP A 24 19.36 -0.39 14.65
CA ASP A 24 18.62 -0.85 15.83
C ASP A 24 17.11 -0.64 15.66
N ILE A 25 16.72 0.47 15.01
CA ILE A 25 15.34 0.74 14.62
C ILE A 25 14.87 -0.32 13.61
N CYS A 26 15.67 -0.58 12.58
CA CYS A 26 15.34 -1.57 11.55
C CYS A 26 15.20 -2.98 12.10
N LYS A 27 16.08 -3.40 13.02
CA LYS A 27 15.98 -4.71 13.68
C LYS A 27 14.73 -4.83 14.55
N ALA A 28 14.37 -3.77 15.27
CA ALA A 28 13.17 -3.76 16.10
C ALA A 28 11.90 -3.81 15.25
N GLU A 29 11.84 -3.04 14.16
CA GLU A 29 10.75 -3.08 13.18
C GLU A 29 10.65 -4.46 12.50
N GLU A 30 11.78 -5.03 12.11
CA GLU A 30 11.89 -6.38 11.53
C GLU A 30 11.28 -7.44 12.45
N LYS A 31 11.64 -7.42 13.73
CA LYS A 31 11.13 -8.39 14.70
C LYS A 31 9.61 -8.25 14.88
N ARG A 32 9.12 -7.01 15.02
CA ARG A 32 7.67 -6.73 15.15
C ARG A 32 6.91 -7.26 13.93
N TRP A 33 7.49 -7.10 12.74
CA TRP A 33 6.88 -7.54 11.50
C TRP A 33 6.85 -9.06 11.36
N ALA A 34 7.94 -9.76 11.71
CA ALA A 34 7.98 -11.22 11.74
C ALA A 34 6.95 -11.81 12.73
N ASP A 35 6.85 -11.22 13.92
CA ASP A 35 5.87 -11.63 14.93
C ASP A 35 4.41 -11.43 14.45
N CYS A 36 4.18 -10.43 13.59
CA CYS A 36 2.90 -10.19 12.94
C CYS A 36 2.56 -11.24 11.89
N PHE A 37 3.52 -11.63 11.04
CA PHE A 37 3.32 -12.67 10.03
C PHE A 37 3.07 -14.05 10.63
N ASP A 38 3.78 -14.42 11.70
CA ASP A 38 3.53 -15.70 12.38
C ASP A 38 2.10 -15.77 12.95
N LYS A 39 1.55 -14.62 13.34
CA LYS A 39 0.15 -14.49 13.81
C LYS A 39 -0.87 -14.37 12.68
N TRP A 40 -0.46 -14.04 11.45
CA TRP A 40 -1.35 -13.89 10.29
C TRP A 40 -2.13 -15.17 9.99
N GLY A 41 -1.54 -16.34 10.20
CA GLY A 41 -2.23 -17.63 10.08
C GLY A 41 -3.31 -17.91 11.13
N LYS A 42 -3.53 -17.03 12.13
CA LYS A 42 -4.35 -17.32 13.32
C LYS A 42 -5.49 -16.32 13.60
N ASN A 43 -5.90 -15.52 12.61
CA ASN A 43 -7.04 -14.58 12.60
C ASN A 43 -6.76 -13.16 13.16
N ASN A 44 -6.76 -12.17 12.25
CA ASN A 44 -6.70 -10.70 12.47
C ASN A 44 -5.31 -10.05 12.66
N ALA A 45 -4.38 -10.27 11.73
CA ALA A 45 -3.03 -9.66 11.78
C ALA A 45 -2.86 -8.34 11.00
N MET A 46 -3.87 -7.81 10.32
CA MET A 46 -3.66 -6.61 9.47
C MET A 46 -3.39 -5.33 10.28
N ASN A 47 -3.96 -5.21 11.48
CA ASN A 47 -3.80 -4.03 12.33
C ASN A 47 -2.50 -4.01 13.17
N CYS A 48 -1.69 -5.07 13.14
CA CYS A 48 -0.45 -5.12 13.94
C CYS A 48 0.78 -4.60 13.17
N ILE A 49 0.62 -4.33 11.88
CA ILE A 49 1.69 -3.89 11.00
C ILE A 49 1.85 -2.37 11.14
N GLY A 50 2.70 -1.92 12.07
CA GLY A 50 3.07 -0.51 12.17
C GLY A 50 3.96 -0.05 11.02
N ASP A 51 4.22 1.26 10.94
CA ASP A 51 5.09 1.85 9.91
C ASP A 51 6.47 1.19 9.91
N ILE A 52 6.98 0.91 8.70
CA ILE A 52 8.36 0.48 8.46
C ILE A 52 9.10 1.66 7.89
N LYS A 53 10.02 2.23 8.67
CA LYS A 53 10.80 3.39 8.26
C LYS A 53 11.98 2.99 7.39
N CYS A 54 12.51 1.79 7.62
CA CYS A 54 13.70 1.29 6.95
C CYS A 54 13.44 0.85 5.51
N LYS A 55 14.31 1.25 4.59
CA LYS A 55 14.26 0.77 3.20
C LYS A 55 14.49 -0.74 3.05
N GLY A 56 14.15 -1.28 1.89
CA GLY A 56 14.44 -2.65 1.50
C GLY A 56 13.21 -3.54 1.36
N THR A 57 13.45 -4.84 1.24
CA THR A 57 12.44 -5.86 0.90
C THR A 57 11.23 -5.84 1.84
N LYS A 58 11.40 -5.50 3.11
CA LYS A 58 10.30 -5.46 4.08
C LYS A 58 9.41 -4.24 3.93
N LYS A 59 9.99 -3.06 3.66
CA LYS A 59 9.22 -1.86 3.32
C LYS A 59 8.50 -2.05 2.00
N MET A 60 9.12 -2.74 1.04
CA MET A 60 8.44 -3.19 -0.16
C MET A 60 7.25 -4.10 0.17
N THR A 61 7.41 -5.13 1.01
CA THR A 61 6.29 -6.00 1.36
C THR A 61 5.21 -5.26 2.16
N LYS A 62 5.56 -4.37 3.09
CA LYS A 62 4.58 -3.48 3.76
C LYS A 62 3.77 -2.68 2.75
N PHE A 63 4.44 -2.04 1.81
CA PHE A 63 3.80 -1.28 0.73
C PHE A 63 2.83 -2.16 -0.07
N GLN A 64 3.21 -3.40 -0.39
CA GLN A 64 2.32 -4.37 -1.07
C GLN A 64 1.06 -4.68 -0.24
N PHE A 65 1.24 -4.94 1.06
CA PHE A 65 0.11 -5.24 1.95
C PHE A 65 -0.82 -4.05 2.12
N ASP A 66 -0.27 -2.85 2.30
CA ASP A 66 -1.06 -1.62 2.41
C ASP A 66 -1.86 -1.35 1.14
N THR A 67 -1.22 -1.52 -0.02
CA THR A 67 -1.89 -1.41 -1.33
C THR A 67 -3.02 -2.42 -1.46
N MET A 68 -2.78 -3.70 -1.13
CA MET A 68 -3.80 -4.75 -1.21
C MET A 68 -4.96 -4.46 -0.27
N LEU A 69 -4.68 -4.07 0.98
CA LEU A 69 -5.70 -3.75 1.97
C LEU A 69 -6.54 -2.56 1.54
N PHE A 70 -5.89 -1.47 1.12
CA PHE A 70 -6.57 -0.29 0.61
C PHE A 70 -7.51 -0.65 -0.54
N ASN A 71 -7.02 -1.39 -1.54
CA ASN A 71 -7.84 -1.81 -2.67
C ASN A 71 -9.02 -2.70 -2.22
N MET A 72 -8.80 -3.63 -1.29
CA MET A 72 -9.89 -4.45 -0.73
C MET A 72 -10.94 -3.60 -0.02
N GLU A 73 -10.53 -2.62 0.78
CA GLU A 73 -11.44 -1.70 1.47
C GLU A 73 -12.23 -0.84 0.48
N GLN A 74 -11.57 -0.23 -0.50
CA GLN A 74 -12.21 0.57 -1.55
C GLN A 74 -13.23 -0.25 -2.35
N LEU A 75 -12.88 -1.49 -2.70
CA LEU A 75 -13.74 -2.38 -3.50
C LEU A 75 -14.82 -3.09 -2.67
N SER A 76 -14.74 -3.06 -1.33
CA SER A 76 -15.75 -3.67 -0.46
C SER A 76 -17.04 -2.83 -0.33
N GLY A 77 -17.05 -1.60 -0.88
CA GLY A 77 -18.20 -0.70 -0.90
C GLY A 77 -19.15 -0.90 -2.08
N GLY A 78 -20.08 0.05 -2.26
CA GLY A 78 -21.10 0.03 -3.32
C GLY A 78 -20.55 0.17 -4.76
N LEU A 79 -19.25 0.44 -4.92
CA LEU A 79 -18.61 0.53 -6.22
C LEU A 79 -18.79 -0.77 -7.03
N MET A 80 -18.54 -1.93 -6.41
CA MET A 80 -18.61 -3.20 -7.13
C MET A 80 -20.04 -3.50 -7.59
N ASP A 81 -21.05 -3.13 -6.81
CA ASP A 81 -22.45 -3.21 -7.22
C ASP A 81 -22.74 -2.34 -8.44
N CYS A 82 -22.15 -1.13 -8.50
CA CYS A 82 -22.32 -0.26 -9.65
C CYS A 82 -21.64 -0.81 -10.91
N VAL A 83 -20.37 -1.23 -10.79
CA VAL A 83 -19.59 -1.80 -11.89
C VAL A 83 -20.26 -3.06 -12.44
N GLU A 84 -20.82 -3.90 -11.57
CA GLU A 84 -21.57 -5.10 -11.97
C GLU A 84 -22.89 -4.75 -12.68
N LYS A 85 -23.68 -3.81 -12.14
CA LYS A 85 -24.92 -3.33 -12.80
C LYS A 85 -24.68 -2.69 -14.16
N ALA A 86 -23.56 -2.00 -14.32
CA ALA A 86 -23.13 -1.41 -15.59
C ALA A 86 -22.63 -2.46 -16.61
N GLY A 87 -22.49 -3.73 -16.21
CA GLY A 87 -21.94 -4.78 -17.06
C GLY A 87 -20.44 -4.66 -17.30
N LEU A 88 -19.73 -3.85 -16.49
CA LEU A 88 -18.33 -3.51 -16.68
C LEU A 88 -17.37 -4.35 -15.82
N LEU A 89 -17.88 -5.28 -15.01
CA LEU A 89 -17.09 -6.06 -14.05
C LEU A 89 -15.89 -6.78 -14.69
N SER A 90 -16.10 -7.43 -15.83
CA SER A 90 -15.01 -8.13 -16.51
C SER A 90 -13.94 -7.15 -16.98
N GLU A 91 -14.33 -6.04 -17.61
CA GLU A 91 -13.39 -5.01 -18.09
C GLU A 91 -12.65 -4.34 -16.94
N PHE A 92 -13.34 -4.05 -15.84
CA PHE A 92 -12.74 -3.48 -14.64
C PHE A 92 -11.67 -4.39 -14.05
N GLN A 93 -11.99 -5.66 -13.79
CA GLN A 93 -11.00 -6.64 -13.31
C GLN A 93 -9.84 -6.75 -14.30
N GLN A 94 -10.17 -6.77 -15.59
CA GLN A 94 -9.21 -6.83 -16.67
C GLN A 94 -8.30 -5.61 -16.77
N CYS A 95 -8.65 -4.43 -16.27
CA CYS A 95 -7.75 -3.27 -16.20
C CYS A 95 -6.78 -3.38 -15.01
N MET A 96 -7.16 -4.15 -13.99
CA MET A 96 -6.54 -4.13 -12.66
C MET A 96 -5.65 -5.33 -12.37
N THR A 97 -5.76 -6.44 -13.13
CA THR A 97 -4.92 -7.63 -12.90
C THR A 97 -3.59 -7.56 -13.65
N PRO A 98 -2.52 -8.19 -13.13
CA PRO A 98 -1.25 -8.33 -13.85
C PRO A 98 -1.39 -9.01 -15.23
N GLU A 99 -2.38 -9.88 -15.46
CA GLU A 99 -2.60 -10.48 -16.79
C GLU A 99 -3.03 -9.45 -17.84
N ALA A 100 -3.56 -8.28 -17.45
CA ALA A 100 -3.80 -7.19 -18.40
C ALA A 100 -2.51 -6.76 -19.11
N ARG A 101 -1.35 -6.96 -18.48
CA ARG A 101 -0.02 -6.68 -19.05
C ARG A 101 0.24 -7.41 -20.34
N ALA A 102 -0.32 -8.60 -20.50
CA ALA A 102 -0.18 -9.38 -21.73
C ALA A 102 -0.86 -8.72 -22.95
N ARG A 103 -1.76 -7.75 -22.75
CA ARG A 103 -2.38 -6.99 -23.85
C ARG A 103 -1.52 -5.85 -24.35
N TYR A 104 -0.53 -5.42 -23.59
CA TYR A 104 0.30 -4.28 -23.94
C TYR A 104 1.63 -4.76 -24.51
N PRO A 105 2.08 -4.19 -25.65
CA PRO A 105 3.36 -4.54 -26.26
C PRO A 105 4.52 -4.43 -25.28
N VAL A 106 5.52 -5.30 -25.44
CA VAL A 106 6.79 -5.23 -24.71
C VAL A 106 7.42 -3.84 -24.91
N GLY A 107 7.72 -3.15 -23.82
CA GLY A 107 8.27 -1.78 -23.84
C GLY A 107 7.26 -0.67 -23.59
N VAL A 108 5.97 -0.98 -23.45
CA VAL A 108 4.96 -0.02 -22.95
C VAL A 108 5.07 0.06 -21.42
N ALA A 109 5.05 1.28 -20.88
CA ALA A 109 4.89 1.53 -19.46
C ALA A 109 3.50 1.03 -19.03
N TYR A 110 3.44 -0.24 -18.65
CA TYR A 110 2.21 -0.95 -18.27
C TYR A 110 1.38 -0.19 -17.23
N ASN A 111 2.07 0.58 -16.39
CA ASN A 111 1.54 1.34 -15.28
C ASN A 111 0.65 2.51 -15.78
N GLU A 112 1.05 3.22 -16.84
CA GLU A 112 0.20 4.29 -17.43
C GLU A 112 -1.07 3.71 -18.06
N LYS A 113 -0.99 2.48 -18.55
CA LYS A 113 -2.13 1.79 -19.17
C LYS A 113 -3.18 1.32 -18.20
N VAL A 114 -2.86 1.10 -16.92
CA VAL A 114 -3.86 0.81 -15.88
C VAL A 114 -4.77 2.02 -15.68
N VAL A 115 -4.18 3.21 -15.57
CA VAL A 115 -4.92 4.46 -15.38
C VAL A 115 -5.75 4.80 -16.62
N GLU A 116 -5.18 4.65 -17.82
CA GLU A 116 -5.90 4.87 -19.09
C GLU A 116 -7.10 3.91 -19.24
N CYS A 117 -6.92 2.62 -18.98
CA CYS A 117 -7.98 1.61 -19.08
C CYS A 117 -9.15 1.90 -18.12
N ILE A 118 -8.85 2.33 -16.89
CA ILE A 118 -9.89 2.76 -15.95
C ILE A 118 -10.53 4.08 -16.41
N GLY A 119 -9.76 5.03 -16.93
CA GLY A 119 -10.27 6.26 -17.54
C GLY A 119 -11.35 6.00 -18.59
N ASP A 120 -11.08 5.09 -19.52
CA ASP A 120 -12.03 4.69 -20.58
C ASP A 120 -13.31 4.04 -20.03
N LEU A 121 -13.23 3.35 -18.87
CA LEU A 121 -14.41 2.82 -18.19
C LEU A 121 -15.24 3.91 -17.53
N LEU A 122 -14.60 4.97 -17.02
CA LEU A 122 -15.27 6.08 -16.35
C LEU A 122 -16.12 6.92 -17.30
N GLU A 123 -15.67 7.08 -18.54
CA GLU A 123 -16.42 7.77 -19.59
C GLU A 123 -17.70 7.01 -19.97
N ARG A 124 -17.70 5.68 -19.82
CA ARG A 124 -18.80 4.79 -20.22
C ARG A 124 -19.73 4.40 -19.08
N THR A 125 -19.38 4.73 -17.84
CA THR A 125 -20.16 4.34 -16.67
C THR A 125 -21.04 5.47 -16.15
N GLU A 126 -22.23 5.08 -15.67
CA GLU A 126 -23.18 5.95 -14.96
C GLU A 126 -23.02 5.90 -13.44
N CYS A 127 -21.93 5.28 -12.93
CA CYS A 127 -21.62 5.30 -11.51
C CYS A 127 -21.51 6.71 -10.95
N SER A 128 -21.75 6.84 -9.64
CA SER A 128 -21.68 8.14 -8.95
C SER A 128 -20.28 8.73 -9.02
N ASP A 129 -20.16 10.05 -8.88
CA ASP A 129 -18.85 10.71 -8.87
C ASP A 129 -17.92 10.16 -7.76
N GLU A 130 -18.51 9.73 -6.62
CA GLU A 130 -17.76 9.09 -5.54
C GLU A 130 -17.24 7.71 -5.96
N ASP A 131 -18.07 6.88 -6.60
CA ASP A 131 -17.64 5.58 -7.14
C ASP A 131 -16.56 5.75 -8.21
N LYS A 132 -16.70 6.74 -9.09
CA LYS A 132 -15.71 7.06 -10.13
C LYS A 132 -14.36 7.46 -9.52
N LYS A 133 -14.38 8.22 -8.42
CA LYS A 133 -13.18 8.56 -7.67
C LYS A 133 -12.53 7.35 -6.99
N ILE A 134 -13.34 6.45 -6.43
CA ILE A 134 -12.85 5.18 -5.85
C ILE A 134 -12.19 4.33 -6.94
N MET A 135 -12.78 4.24 -8.14
CA MET A 135 -12.19 3.53 -9.29
C MET A 135 -10.82 4.11 -9.64
N MET A 136 -10.69 5.43 -9.80
CA MET A 136 -9.40 6.06 -10.11
C MET A 136 -8.37 5.85 -9.01
N SER A 137 -8.75 6.05 -7.74
CA SER A 137 -7.82 5.87 -6.62
C SER A 137 -7.30 4.42 -6.55
N THR A 138 -8.16 3.45 -6.80
CA THR A 138 -7.76 2.03 -6.89
C THR A 138 -6.81 1.80 -8.08
N ALA A 139 -7.05 2.47 -9.23
CA ALA A 139 -6.18 2.40 -10.41
C ALA A 139 -4.77 2.94 -10.13
N PHE A 140 -4.67 4.10 -9.46
CA PHE A 140 -3.41 4.70 -9.05
C PHE A 140 -2.64 3.82 -8.05
N SER A 141 -3.34 3.28 -7.06
CA SER A 141 -2.78 2.30 -6.11
C SER A 141 -2.24 1.05 -6.83
N ASN A 142 -3.00 0.48 -7.78
CA ASN A 142 -2.54 -0.67 -8.57
C ASN A 142 -1.36 -0.35 -9.49
N ARG A 143 -1.34 0.83 -10.11
CA ARG A 143 -0.20 1.31 -10.90
C ARG A 143 1.08 1.28 -10.05
N ASP A 144 1.03 1.85 -8.85
CA ASP A 144 2.19 1.96 -7.97
C ASP A 144 2.66 0.58 -7.47
N TYR A 145 1.74 -0.36 -7.26
CA TYR A 145 2.05 -1.76 -6.97
C TYR A 145 2.69 -2.49 -8.16
N LEU A 146 2.20 -2.28 -9.38
CA LEU A 146 2.72 -2.93 -10.59
C LEU A 146 4.08 -2.38 -11.01
N GLU A 147 4.35 -1.09 -10.78
CA GLU A 147 5.69 -0.49 -10.88
C GLU A 147 6.72 -1.27 -10.06
N MET A 148 6.34 -1.71 -8.87
CA MET A 148 7.22 -2.42 -7.98
C MET A 148 7.52 -3.85 -8.45
N ILE A 149 6.56 -4.56 -9.05
CA ILE A 149 6.81 -5.89 -9.68
C ILE A 149 7.74 -5.74 -10.89
N ALA A 150 7.70 -4.59 -11.58
CA ALA A 150 8.53 -4.28 -12.73
C ALA A 150 9.95 -3.80 -12.34
N GLY A 151 10.73 -4.66 -11.68
CA GLY A 151 12.20 -4.58 -11.72
C GLY A 151 12.87 -3.57 -10.77
N ILE A 152 12.21 -3.14 -9.69
CA ILE A 152 12.88 -2.36 -8.64
C ILE A 152 13.84 -3.27 -7.87
N ASP A 153 15.06 -2.79 -7.59
CA ASP A 153 15.95 -3.42 -6.62
C ASP A 153 15.30 -3.37 -5.22
N ALA A 154 14.71 -4.49 -4.83
CA ALA A 154 14.01 -4.64 -3.56
C ALA A 154 14.86 -4.20 -2.36
N ASN A 155 16.20 -4.26 -2.44
CA ASN A 155 17.09 -3.89 -1.34
C ASN A 155 17.17 -2.38 -1.09
N ASN A 156 16.78 -1.56 -2.06
CA ASN A 156 16.83 -0.09 -1.97
C ASN A 156 15.43 0.56 -2.00
N PHE A 157 14.36 -0.22 -1.91
CA PHE A 157 12.99 0.29 -1.92
C PHE A 157 12.70 1.17 -0.71
N ASP A 158 12.27 2.41 -0.92
CA ASP A 158 12.02 3.37 0.16
C ASP A 158 10.71 4.17 0.01
N LYS A 159 9.80 3.73 -0.87
CA LYS A 159 8.50 4.42 -1.06
C LYS A 159 7.57 4.14 0.13
N GLU A 160 6.74 5.13 0.46
CA GLU A 160 5.64 5.02 1.41
C GLU A 160 4.32 4.89 0.65
N PHE A 161 3.40 4.10 1.19
CA PHE A 161 2.05 3.99 0.62
C PHE A 161 1.26 5.26 0.96
N ASP A 162 0.72 5.90 -0.08
CA ASP A 162 -0.08 7.11 0.08
C ASP A 162 -1.56 6.81 -0.24
N ALA A 163 -2.35 6.60 0.81
CA ALA A 163 -3.81 6.42 0.71
C ALA A 163 -4.54 7.70 0.25
N THR A 164 -3.86 8.85 0.25
CA THR A 164 -4.42 10.13 -0.17
C THR A 164 -4.16 10.45 -1.63
N ASN A 165 -3.45 9.58 -2.35
CA ASN A 165 -3.21 9.69 -3.78
C ASN A 165 -4.55 9.50 -4.54
N LYS A 166 -5.31 10.59 -4.54
CA LYS A 166 -6.61 10.75 -5.16
C LYS A 166 -6.32 11.25 -6.56
N GLY A 167 -6.44 10.35 -7.53
CA GLY A 167 -6.86 10.73 -8.87
C GLY A 167 -8.06 11.64 -8.84
#